data_AF-A0A843SS18-F1
#
_entry.id   AF-A0A843SS18-F1
#
_cell.length_a   1.000
_cell.length_b   1.000
_cell.length_c   1.000
_cell.angle_alpha   90.00
_cell.angle_beta   90.00
_cell.angle_gamma   90.00
#
_symmetry.space_group_name_H-M   'P 1'
#
loop_
_entity.id
_entity.type
_entity.pdbx_description
1 polymer ?
#
loop_
_entity_poly.entity_id
_entity_poly.type
_entity_poly.pdbx_seq_one_letter_code
_entity_poly.pdbx_strand_id
1 'polypeptide(L)'
;MKLIDVTDPLDQNTPTYPGNTAFTIEPIRRLARGDTSNVSTLHISAHAGTHVDAPRHFPDDGPGVETLALEILCGRARVIELTTRKTITPNDLAGIDLNEDVRVLLKTHNSRLWGSPEFHPDFIGVTDAGAHYLVERGVKVVGADVEPGIYEMFCLPLSVVGADGAPARVVLRRS
;
A
#
# COMPACT_ATOMS: atom_id res chain seq x y z
N MET A 1 -8.54 -2.12 22.54
CA MET A 1 -8.78 -2.84 21.26
C MET A 1 -7.44 -3.21 20.64
N LYS A 2 -7.41 -4.31 19.87
CA LYS A 2 -6.21 -4.88 19.23
C LYS A 2 -5.98 -4.21 17.86
N LEU A 3 -4.72 -3.97 17.50
CA LEU A 3 -4.33 -3.56 16.15
C LEU A 3 -4.36 -4.78 15.21
N ILE A 4 -4.87 -4.57 14.00
CA ILE A 4 -4.89 -5.53 12.90
C ILE A 4 -3.78 -5.12 11.95
N ASP A 5 -2.78 -5.96 11.79
CA ASP A 5 -1.71 -5.73 10.83
C ASP A 5 -2.17 -6.18 9.45
N VAL A 6 -2.09 -5.28 8.47
CA VAL A 6 -2.48 -5.52 7.08
C VAL A 6 -1.29 -5.30 6.14
N THR A 7 -0.08 -5.40 6.69
CA THR A 7 1.17 -5.29 5.94
C THR A 7 1.63 -6.67 5.52
N ASP A 8 1.92 -6.85 4.23
CA ASP A 8 2.54 -8.08 3.74
C ASP A 8 4.01 -8.15 4.21
N PRO A 9 4.44 -9.23 4.89
CA PRO A 9 5.83 -9.41 5.24
C PRO A 9 6.72 -9.46 3.99
N LEU A 10 7.89 -8.83 4.09
CA LEU A 10 8.88 -8.86 3.01
C LEU A 10 9.82 -10.05 3.19
N ASP A 11 9.94 -10.86 2.15
CA ASP A 11 10.90 -11.96 2.04
C ASP A 11 11.36 -12.17 0.58
N GLN A 12 12.22 -13.17 0.37
CA GLN A 12 12.81 -13.46 -0.94
C GLN A 12 11.80 -13.87 -2.01
N ASN A 13 10.58 -14.20 -1.61
CA ASN A 13 9.48 -14.59 -2.48
C ASN A 13 8.47 -13.45 -2.67
N THR A 14 8.66 -12.28 -2.05
CA THR A 14 7.76 -11.15 -2.22
C THR A 14 7.63 -10.80 -3.70
N PRO A 15 6.42 -10.86 -4.28
CA PRO A 15 6.22 -10.55 -5.68
C PRO A 15 6.62 -9.10 -5.93
N THR A 16 7.34 -8.88 -7.02
CA THR A 16 7.83 -7.57 -7.42
C THR A 16 7.32 -7.27 -8.83
N TYR A 17 6.99 -6.00 -9.09
CA TYR A 17 6.56 -5.59 -10.43
C TYR A 17 7.62 -5.98 -11.47
N PRO A 18 7.23 -6.52 -12.66
CA PRO A 18 8.18 -6.98 -13.66
C PRO A 18 9.22 -5.91 -14.01
N GLY A 19 10.51 -6.25 -13.84
CA GLY A 19 11.64 -5.35 -14.09
C GLY A 19 12.15 -4.57 -12.87
N ASN A 20 11.40 -4.55 -11.76
CA ASN A 20 11.84 -3.88 -10.53
C ASN A 20 12.78 -4.77 -9.71
N THR A 21 13.54 -4.13 -8.82
CA THR A 21 14.46 -4.79 -7.88
C THR A 21 13.71 -5.71 -6.91
N ALA A 22 14.01 -7.00 -6.96
CA ALA A 22 13.52 -7.98 -5.98
C ALA A 22 14.10 -7.70 -4.58
N PHE A 23 13.33 -8.01 -3.53
CA PHE A 23 13.80 -7.87 -2.16
C PHE A 23 14.93 -8.86 -1.85
N THR A 24 16.04 -8.35 -1.31
CA THR A 24 17.10 -9.18 -0.73
C THR A 24 17.50 -8.70 0.66
N ILE A 25 17.91 -9.67 1.49
CA ILE A 25 18.48 -9.44 2.81
C ILE A 25 19.79 -10.20 2.96
N GLU A 26 20.88 -9.49 3.23
CA GLU A 26 22.22 -10.07 3.24
C GLU A 26 22.95 -9.86 4.58
N PRO A 27 23.65 -10.88 5.11
CA PRO A 27 24.35 -10.80 6.38
C PRO A 27 25.71 -10.08 6.29
N ILE A 28 25.81 -8.83 6.76
CA ILE A 28 27.11 -8.14 6.92
C ILE A 28 27.84 -8.63 8.17
N ARG A 29 27.16 -8.71 9.32
CA ARG A 29 27.72 -9.23 10.58
C ARG A 29 26.81 -10.30 11.18
N ARG A 30 27.39 -11.32 11.82
CA ARG A 30 26.67 -12.37 12.54
C ARG A 30 27.40 -12.73 13.84
N LEU A 31 26.67 -12.76 14.95
CA LEU A 31 27.18 -13.26 16.24
C LEU A 31 27.78 -14.67 16.11
N ALA A 32 27.16 -15.52 15.28
CA ALA A 32 27.66 -16.87 14.98
C ALA A 32 29.04 -16.90 14.29
N ARG A 33 29.48 -15.79 13.68
CA ARG A 33 30.82 -15.62 13.09
C ARG A 33 31.81 -14.96 14.06
N GLY A 34 31.41 -14.68 15.29
CA GLY A 34 32.23 -13.98 16.30
C GLY A 34 32.13 -12.45 16.25
N ASP A 35 31.23 -11.89 15.44
CA ASP A 35 30.97 -10.44 15.44
C ASP A 35 30.29 -9.99 16.74
N THR A 36 30.26 -8.67 17.02
CA THR A 36 29.63 -8.10 18.22
C THR A 36 28.12 -7.89 18.09
N SER A 37 27.57 -8.05 16.89
CA SER A 37 26.15 -7.81 16.58
C SER A 37 25.75 -8.50 15.27
N ASN A 38 24.44 -8.71 15.10
CA ASN A 38 23.87 -9.06 13.81
C ASN A 38 23.58 -7.77 13.03
N VAL A 39 24.11 -7.67 11.82
CA VAL A 39 23.81 -6.57 10.89
C VAL A 39 23.47 -7.15 9.54
N SER A 40 22.39 -6.67 8.94
CA SER A 40 21.97 -7.05 7.60
C SER A 40 21.87 -5.82 6.72
N THR A 41 22.16 -5.99 5.44
CA THR A 41 21.81 -5.04 4.38
C THR A 41 20.49 -5.46 3.77
N LEU A 42 19.63 -4.49 3.48
CA LEU A 42 18.40 -4.69 2.72
C LEU A 42 18.57 -4.00 1.36
N HIS A 43 18.23 -4.71 0.28
CA HIS A 43 18.06 -4.12 -1.04
C HIS A 43 16.61 -4.31 -1.45
N ILE A 44 15.91 -3.20 -1.72
CA ILE A 44 14.45 -3.19 -1.77
C ILE A 44 13.98 -2.13 -2.77
N SER A 45 12.95 -2.47 -3.55
CA SER A 45 12.19 -1.50 -4.33
C SER A 45 11.35 -0.61 -3.41
N ALA A 46 11.23 0.69 -3.71
CA ALA A 46 10.31 1.60 -3.03
C ALA A 46 8.85 1.11 -3.06
N HIS A 47 8.52 0.28 -4.06
CA HIS A 47 7.20 -0.27 -4.37
C HIS A 47 7.06 -1.74 -3.96
N ALA A 48 7.93 -2.25 -3.08
CA ALA A 48 7.89 -3.63 -2.63
C ALA A 48 6.82 -3.85 -1.55
N GLY A 49 6.01 -4.89 -1.70
CA GLY A 49 4.98 -5.28 -0.74
C GLY A 49 3.96 -4.16 -0.48
N THR A 50 3.52 -4.02 0.77
CA THR A 50 2.66 -2.90 1.18
C THR A 50 3.46 -1.59 1.21
N HIS A 51 3.09 -0.63 0.36
CA HIS A 51 3.82 0.63 0.18
C HIS A 51 2.86 1.80 -0.09
N VAL A 52 3.42 3.01 -0.16
CA VAL A 52 2.75 4.23 -0.60
C VAL A 52 3.58 4.89 -1.68
N ASP A 53 2.90 5.35 -2.73
CA ASP A 53 3.49 6.16 -3.79
C ASP A 53 3.52 7.63 -3.40
N ALA A 54 4.64 8.29 -3.69
CA ALA A 54 4.74 9.74 -3.68
C ALA A 54 4.41 10.30 -5.07
N PRO A 55 4.06 11.59 -5.19
CA PRO A 55 3.85 12.20 -6.50
C PRO A 55 5.04 12.00 -7.45
N ARG A 56 6.28 11.98 -6.95
CA ARG A 56 7.47 11.70 -7.76
C ARG A 56 7.42 10.38 -8.56
N HIS A 57 6.56 9.43 -8.20
CA HIS A 57 6.42 8.17 -8.93
C HIS A 57 6.08 8.34 -10.42
N PHE A 58 5.38 9.42 -10.79
CA PHE A 58 4.98 9.67 -12.18
C PHE A 58 5.68 10.89 -12.80
N PRO A 59 5.61 12.11 -12.20
CA PRO A 59 6.44 13.25 -12.59
C PRO A 59 7.83 13.26 -11.91
N ASP A 60 8.90 13.37 -12.70
CA ASP A 60 10.29 13.43 -12.22
C ASP A 60 10.57 14.58 -11.22
N ASP A 61 9.90 15.72 -11.39
CA ASP A 61 10.01 16.90 -10.52
C ASP A 61 9.03 16.86 -9.34
N GLY A 62 8.26 15.77 -9.20
CA GLY A 62 7.35 15.57 -8.10
C GLY A 62 8.05 15.53 -6.73
N PRO A 63 7.35 15.94 -5.66
CA PRO A 63 7.86 15.81 -4.30
C PRO A 63 7.97 14.34 -3.89
N GLY A 64 8.97 14.04 -3.05
CA GLY A 64 9.24 12.69 -2.54
C GLY A 64 8.36 12.28 -1.36
N VAL A 65 8.46 11.01 -0.97
CA VAL A 65 7.62 10.41 0.09
C VAL A 65 7.72 11.11 1.45
N GLU A 66 8.85 11.75 1.75
CA GLU A 66 9.07 12.52 2.98
C GLU A 66 8.18 13.75 3.13
N THR A 67 7.51 14.16 2.05
CA THR A 67 6.60 15.33 2.02
C THR A 67 5.15 14.97 2.26
N LEU A 68 4.81 13.68 2.27
CA LEU A 68 3.43 13.22 2.44
C LEU A 68 2.93 13.55 3.86
N ALA A 69 1.80 14.24 3.94
CA ALA A 69 1.17 14.57 5.22
C ALA A 69 0.63 13.30 5.90
N LEU A 70 1.18 12.96 7.08
CA LEU A 70 0.74 11.79 7.85
C LEU A 70 -0.71 11.92 8.30
N GLU A 71 -1.24 13.14 8.46
CA GLU A 71 -2.64 13.41 8.74
C GLU A 71 -3.56 12.96 7.61
N ILE A 72 -3.05 12.83 6.38
CA ILE A 72 -3.79 12.27 5.24
C ILE A 72 -3.67 10.75 5.23
N LEU A 73 -2.50 10.19 5.58
CA LEU A 73 -2.26 8.75 5.60
C LEU A 73 -2.83 8.05 6.85
N CYS A 74 -3.11 8.78 7.93
CA CYS A 74 -3.64 8.24 9.18
C CYS A 74 -5.01 8.84 9.53
N GLY A 75 -5.91 8.02 10.09
CA GLY A 75 -7.23 8.44 10.54
C GLY A 75 -8.35 7.52 10.08
N ARG A 76 -9.61 7.97 10.17
CA ARG A 76 -10.79 7.19 9.77
C ARG A 76 -10.67 6.77 8.30
N ALA A 77 -10.82 5.47 8.05
CA ALA A 77 -10.86 4.83 6.75
C ALA A 77 -12.05 3.88 6.66
N ARG A 78 -12.67 3.80 5.48
CA ARG A 78 -13.71 2.81 5.19
C ARG A 78 -13.17 1.77 4.22
N VAL A 79 -13.30 0.50 4.58
CA VAL A 79 -13.02 -0.62 3.69
C VAL A 79 -14.32 -1.04 3.01
N ILE A 80 -14.32 -1.03 1.69
CA ILE A 80 -15.47 -1.27 0.83
C ILE A 80 -15.19 -2.51 -0.03
N GLU A 81 -16.10 -3.47 -0.01
CA GLU A 81 -16.00 -4.63 -0.91
C GLU A 81 -16.64 -4.33 -2.25
N LEU A 82 -15.87 -4.55 -3.32
CA LEU A 82 -16.32 -4.47 -4.69
C LEU A 82 -16.28 -5.86 -5.33
N THR A 83 -17.35 -6.22 -6.02
CA THR A 83 -17.50 -7.54 -6.65
C THR A 83 -16.99 -7.59 -8.10
N THR A 84 -16.53 -6.45 -8.64
CA THR A 84 -15.94 -6.37 -9.98
C THR A 84 -14.77 -7.35 -10.14
N ARG A 85 -14.53 -7.77 -11.39
CA ARG A 85 -13.54 -8.78 -11.77
C ARG A 85 -12.53 -8.29 -12.79
N LYS A 86 -12.60 -7.01 -13.19
CA LYS A 86 -11.72 -6.44 -14.22
C LYS A 86 -11.07 -5.17 -13.70
N THR A 87 -11.84 -4.09 -13.66
CA THR A 87 -11.39 -2.77 -13.25
C THR A 87 -12.50 -2.09 -12.47
N ILE A 88 -12.13 -1.16 -11.59
CA ILE A 88 -13.08 -0.36 -10.83
C ILE A 88 -13.40 0.91 -11.62
N THR A 89 -14.67 1.07 -11.95
CA THR A 89 -15.21 2.19 -12.74
C THR A 89 -16.18 3.02 -11.90
N PRO A 90 -16.62 4.20 -12.36
CA PRO A 90 -17.66 4.97 -11.68
C PRO A 90 -18.94 4.17 -11.39
N ASN A 91 -19.33 3.24 -12.28
CA ASN A 91 -20.53 2.44 -12.09
C ASN A 91 -20.43 1.50 -10.88
N ASP A 92 -19.23 0.99 -10.60
CA ASP A 92 -18.98 0.14 -9.42
C ASP A 92 -19.08 0.94 -8.11
N LEU A 93 -18.97 2.27 -8.18
CA LEU A 93 -18.97 3.20 -7.06
C LEU A 93 -20.28 4.03 -6.95
N ALA A 94 -21.15 3.99 -7.96
CA ALA A 94 -22.30 4.87 -8.13
C ALA A 94 -23.32 4.81 -6.97
N GLY A 95 -23.49 3.64 -6.37
CA GLY A 95 -24.45 3.41 -5.27
C GLY A 95 -23.87 3.63 -3.87
N ILE A 96 -22.63 4.11 -3.76
CA ILE A 96 -21.91 4.21 -2.50
C ILE A 96 -21.81 5.68 -2.08
N ASP A 97 -22.39 6.02 -0.94
CA ASP A 97 -22.20 7.34 -0.34
C ASP A 97 -20.79 7.46 0.24
N LEU A 98 -19.96 8.31 -0.36
CA LEU A 98 -18.54 8.53 -0.05
C LEU A 98 -18.27 9.90 0.58
N ASN A 99 -19.29 10.72 0.85
CA ASN A 99 -19.13 12.13 1.19
C ASN A 99 -18.29 12.40 2.46
N GLU A 100 -18.18 11.43 3.37
CA GLU A 100 -17.38 11.54 4.60
C GLU A 100 -16.06 10.75 4.55
N ASP A 101 -15.73 10.12 3.42
CA ASP A 101 -14.59 9.22 3.32
C ASP A 101 -13.39 9.90 2.68
N VAL A 102 -12.50 10.39 3.54
CA VAL A 102 -11.19 10.88 3.07
C VAL A 102 -10.26 9.71 2.69
N ARG A 103 -10.45 8.52 3.28
CA ARG A 103 -9.62 7.31 3.06
C ARG A 103 -10.52 6.12 2.78
N VAL A 104 -10.30 5.48 1.64
CA VAL A 104 -11.05 4.31 1.21
C VAL A 104 -10.08 3.17 0.90
N LEU A 105 -10.35 1.99 1.46
CA LEU A 105 -9.66 0.76 1.07
C LEU A 105 -10.64 -0.09 0.26
N LEU A 106 -10.23 -0.52 -0.93
CA LEU A 106 -11.07 -1.28 -1.86
C LEU A 106 -10.70 -2.75 -1.79
N LYS A 107 -11.55 -3.55 -1.15
CA LYS A 107 -11.42 -5.01 -1.15
C LYS A 107 -11.94 -5.54 -2.48
N THR A 108 -11.11 -6.28 -3.20
CA THR A 108 -11.48 -6.88 -4.49
C THR A 108 -11.12 -8.36 -4.51
N HIS A 109 -11.12 -8.97 -5.70
CA HIS A 109 -10.55 -10.32 -5.86
C HIS A 109 -9.04 -10.37 -5.53
N ASN A 110 -8.34 -9.23 -5.61
CA ASN A 110 -6.89 -9.14 -5.36
C ASN A 110 -6.50 -9.66 -3.98
N SER A 111 -7.39 -9.53 -2.97
CA SER A 111 -7.10 -9.98 -1.60
C SER A 111 -6.80 -11.49 -1.50
N ARG A 112 -7.15 -12.30 -2.52
CA ARG A 112 -6.84 -13.73 -2.58
C ARG A 112 -5.46 -14.03 -3.16
N LEU A 113 -4.83 -13.05 -3.79
CA LEU A 113 -3.52 -13.16 -4.43
C LEU A 113 -2.38 -12.93 -3.42
N TRP A 114 -2.70 -12.37 -2.25
CA TRP A 114 -1.74 -12.11 -1.19
C TRP A 114 -1.07 -13.41 -0.69
N GLY A 115 0.22 -13.32 -0.39
CA GLY A 115 1.05 -14.48 -0.04
C GLY A 115 1.42 -15.39 -1.21
N SER A 116 0.98 -15.09 -2.44
CA SER A 116 1.48 -15.76 -3.64
C SER A 116 2.84 -15.18 -4.04
N PRO A 117 3.83 -16.01 -4.42
CA PRO A 117 5.11 -15.54 -4.93
C PRO A 117 5.02 -15.01 -6.37
N GLU A 118 3.87 -15.21 -7.03
CA GLU A 118 3.66 -14.84 -8.43
C GLU A 118 3.10 -13.43 -8.55
N PHE A 119 3.63 -12.65 -9.49
CA PHE A 119 3.02 -11.39 -9.90
C PHE A 119 1.84 -11.65 -10.83
N HIS A 120 0.66 -11.12 -10.49
CA HIS A 120 -0.57 -11.30 -11.25
C HIS A 120 -0.86 -10.06 -12.09
N PRO A 121 -0.59 -10.04 -13.42
CA PRO A 121 -0.76 -8.84 -14.25
C PRO A 121 -2.23 -8.41 -14.42
N ASP A 122 -3.16 -9.34 -14.21
CA ASP A 122 -4.60 -9.10 -14.33
C ASP A 122 -5.23 -8.59 -13.00
N PHE A 123 -4.43 -7.95 -12.14
CA PHE A 123 -4.91 -7.37 -10.89
C PHE A 123 -5.96 -6.29 -11.15
N ILE A 124 -6.93 -6.20 -10.25
CA ILE A 124 -8.03 -5.22 -10.37
C ILE A 124 -7.52 -3.85 -9.95
N GLY A 125 -7.35 -2.96 -10.91
CA GLY A 125 -7.03 -1.55 -10.70
C GLY A 125 -8.24 -0.62 -10.81
N VAL A 126 -8.06 0.63 -10.40
CA VAL A 126 -9.03 1.71 -10.61
C VAL A 126 -8.78 2.36 -11.97
N THR A 127 -9.83 2.58 -12.77
CA THR A 127 -9.69 3.29 -14.04
C THR A 127 -9.49 4.79 -13.82
N ASP A 128 -8.98 5.51 -14.82
CA ASP A 128 -8.88 6.98 -14.80
C ASP A 128 -10.21 7.66 -14.41
N ALA A 129 -11.30 7.28 -15.06
CA ALA A 129 -12.64 7.77 -14.72
C ALA A 129 -13.07 7.40 -13.28
N GLY A 130 -12.71 6.21 -12.79
CA GLY A 130 -12.96 5.80 -11.41
C GLY A 130 -12.16 6.63 -10.39
N ALA A 131 -10.91 6.96 -10.71
CA ALA A 131 -10.07 7.82 -9.89
C ALA A 131 -10.65 9.24 -9.81
N HIS A 132 -11.04 9.82 -10.94
CA HIS A 132 -11.74 11.11 -10.99
C HIS A 132 -13.02 11.10 -10.14
N TYR A 133 -13.84 10.05 -10.26
CA TYR A 133 -15.07 9.90 -9.48
C TYR A 133 -14.82 9.91 -7.96
N LEU A 134 -13.75 9.27 -7.49
CA LEU A 134 -13.35 9.26 -6.08
C LEU A 134 -12.87 10.64 -5.61
N VAL A 135 -12.04 11.31 -6.41
CA VAL A 135 -11.52 12.66 -6.12
C VAL A 135 -12.65 13.68 -5.99
N GLU A 136 -13.65 13.64 -6.89
CA GLU A 136 -14.83 14.51 -6.85
C GLU A 136 -15.64 14.36 -5.56
N ARG A 137 -15.53 13.22 -4.87
CA ARG A 137 -16.20 12.94 -3.58
C ARG A 137 -15.32 13.23 -2.36
N GLY A 138 -14.13 13.80 -2.57
CA GLY A 138 -13.23 14.19 -1.50
C GLY A 138 -12.36 13.05 -0.95
N VAL A 139 -12.34 11.89 -1.60
CA VAL A 139 -11.41 10.81 -1.28
C VAL A 139 -9.99 11.25 -1.62
N LYS A 140 -9.07 11.11 -0.66
CA LYS A 140 -7.66 11.50 -0.79
C LYS A 140 -6.69 10.32 -0.73
N VAL A 141 -7.12 9.21 -0.15
CA VAL A 141 -6.33 7.97 -0.07
C VAL A 141 -7.18 6.82 -0.58
N VAL A 142 -6.61 6.08 -1.52
CA VAL A 142 -7.12 4.79 -1.97
C VAL A 142 -6.08 3.75 -1.64
N GLY A 143 -6.48 2.69 -0.96
CA GLY A 143 -5.68 1.48 -0.79
C GLY A 143 -6.51 0.25 -1.12
N ALA A 144 -5.97 -0.94 -0.89
CA ALA A 144 -6.64 -2.19 -1.27
C ALA A 144 -6.61 -3.23 -0.15
N ASP A 145 -7.52 -4.21 -0.29
CA ASP A 145 -7.38 -5.57 0.27
C ASP A 145 -7.39 -5.72 1.80
N VAL A 146 -8.50 -5.34 2.43
CA VAL A 146 -8.78 -5.65 3.84
C VAL A 146 -10.24 -6.10 4.02
N GLU A 147 -10.59 -6.73 5.14
CA GLU A 147 -11.98 -7.04 5.46
C GLU A 147 -12.86 -5.78 5.61
N PRO A 148 -14.10 -5.78 5.07
CA PRO A 148 -14.95 -4.60 5.04
C PRO A 148 -15.27 -4.07 6.44
N GLY A 149 -15.42 -2.75 6.55
CA GLY A 149 -15.72 -2.09 7.82
C GLY A 149 -15.16 -0.68 7.92
N ILE A 150 -15.38 -0.06 9.07
CA ILE A 150 -14.81 1.25 9.41
C ILE A 150 -13.67 1.02 10.40
N TYR A 151 -12.55 1.65 10.09
CA TYR A 151 -11.32 1.54 10.88
C TYR A 151 -10.71 2.91 11.09
N GLU A 152 -9.88 3.00 12.10
CA GLU A 152 -8.80 3.96 12.13
C GLU A 152 -7.56 3.30 11.51
N MET A 153 -7.06 3.90 10.44
CA MET A 153 -5.91 3.44 9.69
C MET A 153 -4.65 4.21 10.13
N PHE A 154 -3.54 3.49 10.21
CA PHE A 154 -2.21 4.06 10.38
C PHE A 154 -1.35 3.55 9.24
N CYS A 155 -1.09 4.40 8.25
CA CYS A 155 -0.18 4.11 7.14
C CYS A 155 1.06 4.98 7.30
N LEU A 156 2.18 4.36 7.66
CA LEU A 156 3.41 5.04 8.04
C LEU A 156 4.57 4.59 7.12
N PRO A 157 4.78 5.27 5.99
CA PRO A 157 5.91 4.99 5.11
C PRO A 157 7.24 5.42 5.74
N LEU A 158 8.34 4.78 5.32
CA LEU A 158 9.67 5.28 5.67
C LEU A 158 9.89 6.69 5.08
N SER A 159 10.48 7.58 5.87
CA SER A 159 10.80 8.95 5.44
C SER A 159 12.10 8.99 4.62
N VAL A 160 12.08 8.44 3.42
CA VAL A 160 13.25 8.38 2.51
C VAL A 160 13.27 9.61 1.60
N VAL A 161 14.19 10.53 1.86
CA VAL A 161 14.26 11.82 1.15
C VAL A 161 14.42 11.62 -0.36
N GLY A 162 13.49 12.18 -1.13
CA GLY A 162 13.51 12.16 -2.59
C GLY A 162 13.12 10.84 -3.23
N ALA A 163 12.66 9.86 -2.44
CA ALA A 163 12.13 8.60 -2.97
C ALA A 163 10.75 8.80 -3.58
N ASP A 164 10.47 8.03 -4.63
CA ASP A 164 9.22 8.03 -5.39
C ASP A 164 8.11 7.20 -4.73
N GLY A 165 8.44 6.45 -3.69
CA GLY A 165 7.52 5.78 -2.79
C GLY A 165 8.28 5.26 -1.57
N ALA A 166 7.59 4.55 -0.69
CA ALA A 166 8.27 3.75 0.32
C ALA A 166 7.38 2.61 0.84
N PRO A 167 8.00 1.47 1.22
CA PRO A 167 7.33 0.46 2.02
C PRO A 167 6.76 1.09 3.30
N ALA A 168 5.55 0.67 3.66
CA ALA A 168 4.81 1.22 4.79
C ALA A 168 4.32 0.09 5.69
N ARG A 169 4.43 0.28 7.01
CA ARG A 169 3.69 -0.57 7.94
C ARG A 169 2.29 0.00 8.07
N VAL A 170 1.30 -0.74 7.56
CA VAL A 170 -0.10 -0.38 7.61
C VAL A 170 -0.81 -1.24 8.65
N VAL A 171 -1.38 -0.57 9.65
CA VAL A 171 -2.19 -1.22 10.68
C VAL A 171 -3.54 -0.54 10.82
N LEU A 172 -4.56 -1.33 11.15
CA LEU A 172 -5.91 -0.87 11.37
C LEU A 172 -6.35 -1.10 12.81
N ARG A 173 -7.19 -0.22 13.32
CA ARG A 173 -7.92 -0.40 14.59
C ARG A 173 -9.41 -0.31 14.29
N ARG A 174 -10.18 -1.33 14.68
CA ARG A 174 -11.64 -1.26 14.58
C ARG A 174 -12.14 -0.09 15.43
N SER A 175 -13.00 0.73 14.83
CA SER A 175 -13.75 1.77 15.53
C SER A 175 -14.96 1.20 16.26
#